data_AF-A0A963FXI1-F1
#
_entry.id   AF-A0A963FXI1-F1
#
_cell.length_a   1.000
_cell.length_b   1.000
_cell.length_c   1.000
_cell.angle_alpha   90.00
_cell.angle_beta   90.00
_cell.angle_gamma   90.00
#
_symmetry.space_group_name_H-M   'P 1'
#
loop_
_entity.id
_entity.type
_entity.pdbx_description
1 polymer ?
#
loop_
_entity_poly.entity_id
_entity_poly.type
_entity_poly.pdbx_seq_one_letter_code
_entity_poly.pdbx_strand_id
1 'polypeptide(L)'
;ADAVQNLHMGNDLITCQARFGGVAQSLSIPIGNVAAIYARENGQGMAFEVGEQVEAPAVPAGEGAPESPEPPPPDTPPRSHLTRVK
;
A
#
# COMPACT_ATOMS: atom_id res chain seq x y z
N ALA A 1 17.06 -15.64 -3.52
CA ALA A 1 16.67 -15.44 -4.93
C ALA A 1 16.54 -13.94 -5.13
N ASP A 2 17.27 -13.38 -6.09
CA ASP A 2 17.22 -11.95 -6.41
C ASP A 2 16.19 -11.72 -7.53
N ALA A 3 15.30 -10.73 -7.36
CA ALA A 3 14.19 -10.48 -8.29
C ALA A 3 14.59 -9.54 -9.44
N VAL A 4 15.66 -8.76 -9.26
CA VAL A 4 16.11 -7.76 -10.22
C VAL A 4 17.61 -7.89 -10.45
N GLN A 5 18.11 -7.29 -11.52
CA GLN A 5 19.54 -7.16 -11.81
C GLN A 5 19.86 -5.72 -12.15
N ASN A 6 21.12 -5.31 -11.94
CA ASN A 6 21.61 -3.97 -12.24
C ASN A 6 20.72 -2.86 -11.66
N LEU A 7 20.32 -3.01 -10.39
CA LEU A 7 19.54 -1.98 -9.70
C LEU A 7 20.40 -0.72 -9.53
N HIS A 8 19.93 0.38 -10.08
CA HIS A 8 20.48 1.71 -9.89
C HIS A 8 19.38 2.62 -9.34
N MET A 9 19.66 3.24 -8.20
CA MET A 9 18.71 4.03 -7.43
C MET A 9 19.22 5.47 -7.39
N GLY A 10 18.84 6.25 -8.39
CA GLY A 10 19.19 7.66 -8.50
C GLY A 10 18.13 8.57 -7.87
N ASN A 11 18.46 9.85 -7.73
CA ASN A 11 17.56 10.84 -7.14
C ASN A 11 16.34 11.16 -8.03
N ASP A 12 16.47 10.99 -9.35
CA ASP A 12 15.39 11.28 -10.30
C ASP A 12 14.74 10.01 -10.84
N LEU A 13 15.51 8.92 -10.93
CA LEU A 13 15.13 7.70 -11.63
C LEU A 13 15.68 6.46 -10.95
N ILE A 14 14.83 5.44 -10.82
CA ILE A 14 15.20 4.07 -10.47
C ILE A 14 15.22 3.23 -11.73
N THR A 15 16.31 2.54 -11.99
CA THR A 15 16.40 1.62 -13.14
C THR A 15 16.83 0.23 -12.69
N CYS A 16 16.26 -0.80 -13.29
CA CYS A 16 16.67 -2.18 -13.06
C CYS A 16 16.26 -3.07 -14.23
N GLN A 17 16.76 -4.30 -14.25
CA GLN A 17 16.29 -5.35 -15.16
C GLN A 17 15.53 -6.40 -14.37
N ALA A 18 14.31 -6.72 -14.81
CA ALA A 18 13.45 -7.70 -14.17
C ALA A 18 12.90 -8.68 -15.21
N ARG A 19 12.35 -9.80 -14.76
CA ARG A 19 11.71 -10.80 -15.64
C ARG A 19 10.23 -10.91 -15.36
N PHE A 20 9.42 -10.84 -16.41
CA PHE A 20 7.97 -11.03 -16.36
C PHE A 20 7.61 -12.21 -17.25
N GLY A 21 7.06 -13.28 -16.68
CA GLY A 21 6.79 -14.53 -17.42
C GLY A 21 8.04 -15.16 -18.04
N GLY A 22 9.21 -14.94 -17.45
CA GLY A 22 10.51 -15.40 -17.97
C GLY A 22 11.18 -14.49 -19.00
N VAL A 23 10.48 -13.48 -19.52
CA VAL A 23 11.04 -12.49 -20.47
C VAL A 23 11.72 -11.37 -19.71
N ALA A 24 12.99 -11.09 -20.04
CA ALA A 24 13.74 -9.98 -19.45
C ALA A 24 13.27 -8.64 -20.00
N GLN A 25 13.04 -7.68 -19.12
CA GLN A 25 12.59 -6.32 -19.42
C GLN A 25 13.42 -5.32 -18.61
N SER A 26 13.73 -4.18 -19.23
CA SER A 26 14.39 -3.06 -18.54
C SER A 26 13.34 -2.11 -18.01
N LEU A 27 13.45 -1.72 -16.74
CA LEU A 27 12.54 -0.83 -16.05
C LEU A 27 13.21 0.51 -15.77
N SER A 28 12.44 1.57 -15.89
CA SER A 28 12.84 2.96 -15.67
C SER A 28 11.69 3.70 -14.99
N ILE A 29 11.81 3.94 -13.69
CA ILE A 29 10.76 4.49 -12.84
C ILE A 29 11.19 5.87 -12.34
N PRO A 30 10.50 6.96 -12.73
CA PRO A 30 10.69 8.27 -12.11
C PRO A 30 10.35 8.23 -10.63
N ILE A 31 11.15 8.92 -9.80
CA ILE A 31 10.95 8.92 -8.34
C ILE A 31 9.57 9.47 -7.95
N GLY A 32 9.03 10.44 -8.68
CA GLY A 32 7.68 10.97 -8.44
C GLY A 32 6.55 9.94 -8.60
N ASN A 33 6.81 8.78 -9.22
CA ASN A 33 5.83 7.70 -9.36
C ASN A 33 5.95 6.64 -8.26
N VAL A 34 6.91 6.78 -7.33
CA VAL A 34 7.14 5.82 -6.25
C VAL A 34 6.27 6.19 -5.06
N ALA A 35 5.21 5.41 -4.82
CA ALA A 35 4.28 5.69 -3.73
C ALA A 35 4.77 5.21 -2.36
N ALA A 36 5.55 4.13 -2.31
CA ALA A 36 6.03 3.57 -1.06
C ALA A 36 7.14 2.55 -1.28
N ILE A 37 7.86 2.22 -0.20
CA ILE A 37 8.82 1.12 -0.15
C ILE A 37 8.60 0.30 1.12
N TYR A 38 8.52 -1.02 0.97
CA TYR A 38 8.28 -1.96 2.06
C TYR A 38 9.16 -3.20 1.93
N ALA A 39 9.56 -3.75 3.08
CA ALA A 39 10.14 -5.06 3.20
C ALA A 39 9.05 -6.13 3.02
N ARG A 40 9.32 -7.11 2.15
CA ARG A 40 8.35 -8.15 1.82
C ARG A 40 8.06 -9.07 3.00
N GLU A 41 9.03 -9.32 3.87
CA GLU A 41 8.90 -10.35 4.93
C GLU A 41 7.99 -9.94 6.09
N ASN A 42 7.94 -8.65 6.42
CA ASN A 42 7.23 -8.16 7.60
C ASN A 42 6.41 -6.87 7.33
N GLY A 43 6.38 -6.38 6.09
CA GLY A 43 5.64 -5.18 5.70
C GLY A 43 6.21 -3.87 6.23
N GLN A 44 7.36 -3.89 6.92
CA GLN A 44 7.99 -2.68 7.45
C GLN A 44 8.50 -1.79 6.33
N GLY A 45 8.28 -0.49 6.42
CA GLY A 45 8.69 0.46 5.41
C GLY A 45 8.03 1.82 5.58
N MET A 46 7.98 2.60 4.50
CA MET A 46 7.42 3.94 4.49
C MET A 46 6.67 4.22 3.19
N ALA A 47 5.57 4.98 3.31
CA ALA A 47 4.89 5.59 2.17
C ALA A 47 5.47 6.99 1.92
N PHE A 48 5.53 7.38 0.66
CA PHE A 48 5.82 8.72 0.21
C PHE A 48 4.51 9.44 -0.08
N GLU A 49 4.46 10.75 0.19
CA GLU A 49 3.30 11.57 -0.16
C GLU A 49 3.29 11.83 -1.67
N VAL A 50 2.43 11.11 -2.39
CA VAL A 50 2.27 11.26 -3.85
C VAL A 50 1.31 12.42 -4.11
N GLY A 51 1.78 13.63 -3.85
CA GLY A 51 1.05 14.86 -4.14
C GLY A 51 1.38 15.98 -3.17
N GLU A 52 2.45 16.73 -3.45
CA GLU A 52 2.56 18.12 -2.96
C GLU A 52 3.48 18.96 -3.87
N GLN A 53 2.92 19.47 -4.98
CA GLN A 53 3.01 20.92 -5.24
C GLN A 53 1.71 21.63 -4.77
N VAL A 54 0.94 20.93 -3.92
CA VAL A 54 -0.41 21.12 -3.36
C VAL A 54 -0.58 21.73 -1.98
N GLU A 55 0.37 22.49 -1.42
CA GLU A 55 0.39 22.98 -0.02
C GLU A 55 -0.96 22.82 0.74
N ALA A 56 -1.11 21.70 1.47
CA ALA A 56 -2.24 21.44 2.34
C ALA A 56 -1.73 21.05 3.75
N PRO A 57 -2.31 21.61 4.82
CA PRO A 57 -1.69 21.60 6.14
C PRO A 57 -1.63 20.19 6.74
N ALA A 58 -0.46 19.85 7.27
CA ALA A 58 -0.16 18.62 7.98
C ALA A 58 -1.22 18.29 9.04
N VAL A 59 -1.86 17.12 8.90
CA VAL A 59 -2.57 16.45 9.99
C VAL A 59 -1.59 15.45 10.62
N PRO A 60 -1.43 15.42 11.96
CA PRO A 60 -0.52 14.46 12.58
C PRO A 60 -1.17 13.08 12.49
N ALA A 61 -0.58 12.17 11.70
CA ALA A 61 -0.96 10.77 11.70
C ALA A 61 -0.46 10.13 13.01
N GLY A 62 -1.37 10.03 13.98
CA GLY A 62 -1.18 9.24 15.19
C GLY A 62 -1.05 7.75 14.88
N GLU A 63 -0.26 7.08 15.72
CA GLU A 63 -0.16 5.63 15.97
C GLU A 63 -1.25 4.76 15.30
N GLY A 64 -0.84 3.82 14.46
CA GLY A 64 -1.75 2.80 13.90
C GLY A 64 -0.99 1.65 13.24
N ALA A 65 -0.81 0.56 13.98
CA ALA A 65 -0.34 -0.73 13.46
C ALA A 65 -1.29 -1.27 12.36
N PRO A 66 -0.81 -2.05 11.36
CA PRO A 66 -1.71 -2.66 10.40
C PRO A 66 -2.34 -3.92 11.01
N GLU A 67 -3.64 -3.87 11.25
CA GLU A 67 -4.48 -5.02 11.59
C GLU A 67 -4.74 -5.85 10.31
N SER A 68 -4.51 -7.16 10.38
CA SER A 68 -4.83 -8.13 9.32
C SER A 68 -6.33 -8.12 8.97
N PRO A 69 -6.74 -8.40 7.72
CA PRO A 69 -8.15 -8.48 7.38
C PRO A 69 -8.70 -9.85 7.81
N GLU A 70 -9.57 -9.85 8.81
CA GLU A 70 -10.41 -10.99 9.17
C GLU A 70 -11.70 -10.97 8.30
N PRO A 71 -12.14 -12.10 7.70
CA PRO A 71 -13.31 -12.11 6.83
C PRO A 71 -14.63 -11.88 7.61
N PRO A 72 -15.66 -11.27 6.98
CA PRO A 72 -16.85 -10.81 7.69
C PRO A 72 -17.75 -11.96 8.18
N PRO A 73 -18.40 -11.82 9.35
CA PRO A 73 -19.36 -12.81 9.86
C PRO A 73 -20.71 -12.75 9.11
N PRO A 74 -21.44 -13.88 8.99
CA PRO A 74 -22.68 -13.95 8.22
C PRO A 74 -23.88 -13.32 8.94
N ASP A 75 -24.75 -12.70 8.14
CA ASP A 75 -26.05 -12.11 8.43
C ASP A 75 -26.93 -12.90 9.44
N THR A 76 -27.45 -12.18 10.44
CA THR A 76 -28.67 -12.59 11.16
C THR A 76 -29.70 -11.45 11.14
N PRO A 77 -30.98 -11.72 10.80
CA PRO A 77 -31.96 -10.67 10.56
C PRO A 77 -32.48 -10.02 11.86
N PRO A 78 -32.93 -8.75 11.81
CA PRO A 78 -33.32 -8.00 13.00
C PRO A 78 -34.66 -8.50 13.57
N ARG A 79 -34.70 -8.84 14.88
CA ARG A 79 -35.96 -9.10 15.57
C ARG A 79 -36.73 -7.79 15.78
N SER A 80 -37.92 -7.72 15.20
CA SER A 80 -38.88 -6.62 15.29
C SER A 80 -39.42 -6.42 16.71
N HIS A 81 -39.33 -5.20 17.23
CA HIS A 81 -39.85 -4.79 18.52
C HIS A 81 -41.25 -4.18 18.36
N LEU A 82 -42.31 -4.93 18.68
CA LEU A 82 -43.66 -4.39 18.79
C LEU A 82 -44.29 -4.82 20.11
N THR A 83 -44.57 -3.82 20.94
CA THR A 83 -45.32 -3.94 22.19
C THR A 83 -46.80 -3.82 21.89
N ARG A 84 -47.66 -4.60 22.55
CA ARG A 84 -49.10 -4.33 22.55
C ARG A 84 -49.67 -4.34 23.96
N VAL A 85 -50.20 -3.18 24.29
CA VAL A 85 -50.92 -2.79 25.50
C VAL A 85 -52.28 -3.47 25.53
N LYS A 86 -52.70 -3.99 26.69
CA LYS A 86 -54.10 -3.99 27.14
C LYS A 86 -54.15 -4.05 28.66
#